data_AF-A0A1Q4Z7L0-F1
#
_entry.id   AF-A0A1Q4Z7L0-F1
#
_cell.length_a   1.000
_cell.length_b   1.000
_cell.length_c   1.000
_cell.angle_alpha   90.00
_cell.angle_beta   90.00
_cell.angle_gamma   90.00
#
_symmetry.space_group_name_H-M   'P 1'
#
loop_
_entity.id
_entity.type
_entity.pdbx_description
1 polymer ?
#
loop_
_entity_poly.entity_id
_entity_poly.type
_entity_poly.pdbx_seq_one_letter_code
_entity_poly.pdbx_strand_id
1 'polypeptide(L)'
;MTLPERLWEALRLDPSTVAARARFYRAYAELEEPRVDVRDLAELMRDRPPPGGFGPHVINLIGKEAGAVGQRLREIQRPLGGGPWVRLAEVADALRNAAVAELLLDVQTGRATLLEASRGYSELGLPFGDFLAVAAMGDRERSISAAELLGALLSDSQITDTGLLGSAALSTPAQQRYLLLTAAPDATDLWPRLTEAPQAHRTAAVGATSQPFSTWWRLGSLLSHLESDAEGIRRELARIIVELSEAHSRQLQLAAADDHHWSTGRAQTDLIDLDLAGAVAISARIMRQREIRPWRFESDFPALSPLASISLQIGLQLGDDAPPSDDYLGARTSAW
;
A
#
# COMPACT_ATOMS: atom_id res chain seq x y z
N MET A 1 -8.92 -7.91 -15.46
CA MET A 1 -8.19 -9.12 -15.91
C MET A 1 -7.72 -9.88 -14.68
N THR A 2 -7.77 -11.22 -14.71
CA THR A 2 -7.37 -12.09 -13.59
C THR A 2 -5.90 -12.50 -13.71
N LEU A 3 -5.29 -12.93 -12.60
CA LEU A 3 -3.96 -13.54 -12.63
C LEU A 3 -3.96 -14.81 -13.53
N PRO A 4 -2.93 -15.04 -14.36
CA PRO A 4 -2.80 -16.26 -15.16
C PRO A 4 -2.74 -17.55 -14.31
N GLU A 5 -3.27 -18.66 -14.81
CA GLU A 5 -3.34 -19.96 -14.11
C GLU A 5 -1.98 -20.42 -13.56
N ARG A 6 -0.91 -20.32 -14.36
CA ARG A 6 0.47 -20.65 -13.93
C ARG A 6 0.93 -19.92 -12.67
N LEU A 7 0.40 -18.72 -12.40
CA LEU A 7 0.76 -17.94 -11.22
C LEU A 7 -0.10 -18.31 -10.01
N TRP A 8 -1.36 -18.71 -10.24
CA TRP A 8 -2.17 -19.33 -9.20
C TRP A 8 -1.56 -20.65 -8.73
N GLU A 9 -1.09 -21.48 -9.66
CA GLU A 9 -0.35 -22.71 -9.36
C GLU A 9 0.91 -22.42 -8.52
N ALA A 10 1.67 -21.38 -8.90
CA ALA A 10 2.85 -20.97 -8.17
C ALA A 10 2.55 -20.45 -6.76
N LEU A 11 1.47 -19.66 -6.59
CA LEU A 11 0.98 -19.20 -5.30
C LEU A 11 0.51 -20.35 -4.41
N ARG A 12 0.03 -21.46 -4.98
CA ARG A 12 -0.58 -22.57 -4.23
C ARG A 12 -1.70 -22.08 -3.30
N LEU A 13 -2.45 -21.07 -3.74
CA LEU A 13 -3.63 -20.54 -3.06
C LEU A 13 -4.86 -20.72 -3.92
N ASP A 14 -5.96 -21.12 -3.28
CA ASP A 14 -7.27 -21.18 -3.93
C ASP A 14 -7.79 -19.74 -4.17
N PRO A 15 -8.20 -19.38 -5.39
CA PRO A 15 -8.82 -18.08 -5.68
C PRO A 15 -9.99 -17.74 -4.76
N SER A 16 -10.76 -18.73 -4.30
CA SER A 16 -11.88 -18.54 -3.37
C SER A 16 -11.42 -18.11 -1.97
N THR A 17 -10.25 -18.59 -1.51
CA THR A 17 -9.61 -18.13 -0.27
C THR A 17 -9.19 -16.66 -0.39
N VAL A 18 -8.58 -16.28 -1.52
CA VAL A 18 -8.21 -14.88 -1.78
C VAL A 18 -9.46 -13.99 -1.85
N ALA A 19 -10.53 -14.46 -2.48
CA ALA A 19 -11.81 -13.73 -2.53
C ALA A 19 -12.45 -13.58 -1.14
N ALA A 20 -12.32 -14.58 -0.27
CA ALA A 20 -12.79 -14.48 1.11
C ALA A 20 -11.98 -13.44 1.91
N ARG A 21 -10.66 -13.38 1.71
CA ARG A 21 -9.80 -12.34 2.32
C ARG A 21 -10.22 -10.94 1.87
N ALA A 22 -10.45 -10.73 0.57
CA ALA A 22 -10.94 -9.45 0.04
C ALA A 22 -12.25 -9.01 0.71
N ARG A 23 -13.25 -9.91 0.76
CA ARG A 23 -14.56 -9.63 1.38
C ARG A 23 -14.44 -9.32 2.87
N PHE A 24 -13.58 -10.04 3.59
CA PHE A 24 -13.36 -9.79 5.02
C PHE A 24 -12.88 -8.36 5.28
N TYR A 25 -11.84 -7.93 4.57
CA TYR A 25 -11.27 -6.60 4.78
C TYR A 25 -12.19 -5.47 4.31
N ARG A 26 -12.95 -5.67 3.23
CA ARG A 26 -14.01 -4.71 2.84
C ARG A 26 -15.07 -4.57 3.92
N ALA A 27 -15.60 -5.70 4.39
CA ALA A 27 -16.61 -5.67 5.45
C ALA A 27 -16.07 -4.96 6.70
N TYR A 28 -14.81 -5.17 7.06
CA TYR A 28 -14.17 -4.47 8.18
C TYR A 28 -14.03 -2.95 7.97
N ALA A 29 -13.72 -2.52 6.74
CA ALA A 29 -13.66 -1.10 6.38
C ALA A 29 -15.04 -0.41 6.51
N GLU A 30 -16.13 -1.15 6.27
CA GLU A 30 -17.51 -0.67 6.36
C GLU A 30 -18.08 -0.69 7.79
N LEU A 31 -17.41 -1.34 8.75
CA LEU A 31 -17.88 -1.37 10.14
C LEU A 31 -17.91 0.05 10.74
N GLU A 32 -18.98 0.37 11.47
CA GLU A 32 -19.00 1.57 12.31
C GLU A 32 -17.87 1.49 13.35
N GLU A 33 -17.30 2.64 13.70
CA GLU A 33 -16.32 2.72 14.77
C GLU A 33 -16.89 2.09 16.05
N PRO A 34 -16.15 1.17 16.71
CA PRO A 34 -16.58 0.65 18.00
C PRO A 34 -16.83 1.82 18.93
N ARG A 35 -18.02 1.88 19.55
CA ARG A 35 -18.41 2.97 20.46
C ARG A 35 -17.58 3.02 21.76
N VAL A 36 -16.51 2.23 21.87
CA VAL A 36 -15.72 2.00 23.07
C VAL A 36 -14.25 1.81 22.70
N ASP A 37 -13.37 2.64 23.26
CA ASP A 37 -11.91 2.51 23.11
C ASP A 37 -11.39 1.28 23.90
N VAL A 38 -10.47 0.50 23.32
CA VAL A 38 -9.79 -0.62 23.99
C VAL A 38 -9.01 -0.14 25.21
N ARG A 39 -8.48 1.09 25.18
CA ARG A 39 -7.82 1.73 26.31
C ARG A 39 -8.82 2.06 27.43
N ASP A 40 -10.00 2.58 27.09
CA ASP A 40 -11.06 2.80 28.08
C ASP A 40 -11.54 1.47 28.68
N LEU A 41 -11.61 0.43 27.85
CA LEU A 41 -11.92 -0.94 28.30
C LEU A 41 -10.82 -1.47 29.24
N ALA A 42 -9.55 -1.25 28.91
CA ALA A 42 -8.40 -1.67 29.72
C ALA A 42 -8.27 -0.85 31.02
N GLU A 43 -8.53 0.45 30.99
CA GLU A 43 -8.56 1.34 32.16
C GLU A 43 -9.75 0.99 33.06
N LEU A 44 -10.93 0.77 32.49
CA LEU A 44 -12.13 0.31 33.22
C LEU A 44 -11.90 -1.05 33.89
N MET A 45 -11.24 -1.98 33.20
CA MET A 45 -10.86 -3.27 33.77
C MET A 45 -9.76 -3.17 34.84
N ARG A 46 -8.89 -2.16 34.76
CA ARG A 46 -7.82 -1.90 35.73
C ARG A 46 -8.36 -1.27 37.02
N ASP A 47 -9.26 -0.30 36.90
CA ASP A 47 -9.73 0.50 38.04
C ASP A 47 -10.85 -0.15 38.83
N ARG A 48 -11.67 -1.01 38.21
CA ARG A 48 -12.70 -1.80 38.90
C ARG A 48 -12.88 -3.18 38.25
N PRO A 49 -12.11 -4.20 38.68
CA PRO A 49 -12.29 -5.55 38.17
C PRO A 49 -13.74 -6.02 38.43
N PRO A 50 -14.34 -6.79 37.49
CA PRO A 50 -15.70 -7.28 37.66
C PRO A 50 -15.81 -8.12 38.94
N PRO A 51 -16.94 -8.04 39.67
CA PRO A 51 -17.15 -8.85 40.86
C PRO A 51 -17.19 -10.32 40.45
N GLY A 52 -16.17 -11.09 40.85
CA GLY A 52 -16.04 -12.51 40.49
C GLY A 52 -14.62 -13.08 40.41
N GLY A 53 -13.58 -12.24 40.39
CA GLY A 53 -12.18 -12.71 40.40
C GLY A 53 -11.64 -13.11 39.02
N PHE A 54 -10.32 -13.02 38.88
CA PHE A 54 -9.58 -13.18 37.63
C PHE A 54 -9.50 -14.65 37.20
N GLY A 55 -10.51 -15.12 36.46
CA GLY A 55 -10.31 -16.17 35.46
C GLY A 55 -9.95 -15.55 34.10
N PRO A 56 -9.19 -16.22 33.22
CA PRO A 56 -8.95 -15.78 31.85
C PRO A 56 -10.24 -15.95 31.02
N HIS A 57 -11.24 -15.12 31.31
CA HIS A 57 -12.49 -15.12 30.56
C HIS A 57 -12.36 -14.18 29.37
N VAL A 58 -12.42 -14.76 28.17
CA VAL A 58 -12.73 -14.02 26.95
C VAL A 58 -14.09 -13.36 27.16
N ILE A 59 -14.12 -12.04 27.36
CA ILE A 59 -15.37 -11.30 27.49
C ILE A 59 -16.05 -11.32 26.12
N ASN A 60 -17.09 -12.14 25.99
CA ASN A 60 -17.85 -12.25 24.76
C ASN A 60 -18.85 -11.08 24.68
N LEU A 61 -18.46 -10.02 23.96
CA LEU A 61 -19.25 -8.80 23.76
C LEU A 61 -20.54 -9.02 22.94
N ILE A 62 -20.79 -10.25 22.45
CA ILE A 62 -21.90 -10.60 21.55
C ILE A 62 -22.91 -11.52 22.26
N GLY A 63 -22.70 -11.89 23.53
CA GLY A 63 -23.55 -12.80 24.31
C GLY A 63 -24.57 -12.13 25.25
N LYS A 64 -25.39 -12.92 25.96
CA LYS A 64 -26.41 -12.42 26.93
C LYS A 64 -25.84 -11.56 28.07
N GLU A 65 -24.55 -11.67 28.37
CA GLU A 65 -23.83 -10.84 29.33
C GLU A 65 -23.53 -9.40 28.81
N ALA A 66 -23.73 -9.15 27.51
CA ALA A 66 -23.63 -7.83 26.89
C ALA A 66 -24.65 -6.82 27.43
N GLY A 67 -25.69 -7.26 28.17
CA GLY A 67 -26.68 -6.37 28.77
C GLY A 67 -26.07 -5.47 29.85
N ALA A 68 -25.35 -6.04 30.82
CA ALA A 68 -24.76 -5.28 31.93
C ALA A 68 -23.51 -4.49 31.51
N VAL A 69 -22.67 -5.09 30.65
CA VAL A 69 -21.50 -4.42 30.07
C VAL A 69 -21.94 -3.33 29.09
N GLY A 70 -22.92 -3.59 28.22
CA GLY A 70 -23.46 -2.62 27.27
C GLY A 70 -24.29 -1.50 27.91
N GLN A 71 -24.89 -1.72 29.07
CA GLN A 71 -25.51 -0.64 29.85
C GLN A 71 -24.45 0.26 30.53
N ARG A 72 -23.35 -0.32 31.03
CA ARG A 72 -22.19 0.43 31.55
C ARG A 72 -21.42 1.21 30.49
N LEU A 73 -21.22 0.62 29.31
CA LEU A 73 -20.58 1.29 28.17
C LEU A 73 -21.42 2.48 27.68
N ARG A 74 -22.76 2.41 27.83
CA ARG A 74 -23.66 3.54 27.55
C ARG A 74 -23.58 4.65 28.59
N GLU A 75 -23.32 4.33 29.86
CA GLU A 75 -23.13 5.32 30.94
C GLU A 75 -21.78 6.05 30.85
N ILE A 76 -20.79 5.46 30.16
CA ILE A 76 -19.44 6.01 29.98
C ILE A 76 -19.29 6.72 28.63
N GLN A 77 -20.38 6.97 27.89
CA GLN A 77 -20.39 7.75 26.65
C GLN A 77 -19.88 9.20 26.84
N ARG A 78 -18.57 9.35 27.02
CA ARG A 78 -17.83 10.49 26.52
C ARG A 78 -17.57 10.20 25.05
N PRO A 79 -17.79 11.17 24.15
CA PRO A 79 -17.29 11.09 22.79
C PRO A 79 -15.79 10.74 22.85
N LEU A 80 -15.41 9.70 22.13
CA LEU A 80 -14.08 9.12 22.06
C LEU A 80 -13.03 10.21 21.77
N GLY A 81 -11.91 10.13 22.48
CA GLY A 81 -10.72 10.95 22.25
C GLY A 81 -9.58 10.17 21.59
N GLY A 82 -9.84 8.98 21.02
CA GLY A 82 -8.98 8.43 19.99
C GLY A 82 -9.06 9.38 18.80
N GLY A 83 -7.94 9.98 18.39
CA GLY A 83 -7.99 11.01 17.36
C GLY A 83 -8.68 10.45 16.09
N PRO A 84 -9.51 11.25 15.38
CA PRO A 84 -10.25 10.81 14.18
C PRO A 84 -9.35 10.15 13.10
N TRP A 85 -8.04 10.33 13.19
CA TRP A 85 -7.04 9.69 12.34
C TRP A 85 -6.89 8.16 12.55
N VAL A 86 -7.18 7.61 13.74
CA VAL A 86 -6.96 6.16 14.02
C VAL A 86 -7.93 5.32 13.19
N ARG A 87 -9.23 5.62 13.29
CA ARG A 87 -10.24 4.90 12.51
C ARG A 87 -10.01 5.06 11.01
N LEU A 88 -9.66 6.27 10.57
CA LEU A 88 -9.29 6.54 9.18
C LEU A 88 -8.12 5.67 8.71
N ALA A 89 -7.09 5.51 9.55
CA ALA A 89 -5.95 4.65 9.24
C ALA A 89 -6.32 3.16 9.19
N GLU A 90 -7.17 2.67 10.10
CA GLU A 90 -7.67 1.29 10.07
C GLU A 90 -8.48 1.01 8.80
N VAL A 91 -9.37 1.94 8.41
CA VAL A 91 -10.17 1.84 7.19
C VAL A 91 -9.25 1.83 5.96
N ALA A 92 -8.28 2.74 5.90
CA ALA A 92 -7.33 2.81 4.79
C ALA A 92 -6.49 1.52 4.66
N ASP A 93 -6.00 0.96 5.78
CA ASP A 93 -5.24 -0.29 5.75
C ASP A 93 -6.11 -1.51 5.41
N ALA A 94 -7.35 -1.55 5.89
CA ALA A 94 -8.29 -2.60 5.50
C ALA A 94 -8.59 -2.55 3.99
N LEU A 95 -8.87 -1.37 3.45
CA LEU A 95 -9.07 -1.19 2.01
C LEU A 95 -7.80 -1.55 1.22
N ARG A 96 -6.59 -1.21 1.71
CA ARG A 96 -5.32 -1.65 1.10
C ARG A 96 -5.23 -3.17 1.05
N ASN A 97 -5.52 -3.85 2.15
CA ASN A 97 -5.49 -5.31 2.22
C ASN A 97 -6.55 -5.96 1.31
N ALA A 98 -7.74 -5.36 1.21
CA ALA A 98 -8.76 -5.79 0.26
C ALA A 98 -8.27 -5.61 -1.19
N ALA A 99 -7.70 -4.45 -1.52
CA ALA A 99 -7.15 -4.15 -2.84
C ALA A 99 -6.06 -5.14 -3.26
N VAL A 100 -5.14 -5.51 -2.36
CA VAL A 100 -4.11 -6.53 -2.63
C VAL A 100 -4.73 -7.86 -3.04
N ALA A 101 -5.77 -8.32 -2.33
CA ALA A 101 -6.44 -9.57 -2.67
C ALA A 101 -7.24 -9.45 -3.98
N GLU A 102 -7.92 -8.33 -4.19
CA GLU A 102 -8.72 -8.10 -5.39
C GLU A 102 -7.88 -7.91 -6.64
N LEU A 103 -6.70 -7.29 -6.58
CA LEU A 103 -5.81 -7.13 -7.73
C LEU A 103 -5.40 -8.49 -8.34
N LEU A 104 -5.29 -9.56 -7.53
CA LEU A 104 -5.04 -10.91 -8.05
C LEU A 104 -6.25 -11.49 -8.80
N LEU A 105 -7.45 -11.12 -8.39
CA LEU A 105 -8.71 -11.66 -8.92
C LEU A 105 -9.20 -10.85 -10.12
N ASP A 106 -9.26 -9.53 -9.98
CA ASP A 106 -9.61 -8.59 -11.01
C ASP A 106 -8.95 -7.23 -10.77
N VAL A 107 -8.04 -6.87 -11.68
CA VAL A 107 -7.28 -5.61 -11.61
C VAL A 107 -8.17 -4.37 -11.51
N GLN A 108 -9.32 -4.33 -12.19
CA GLN A 108 -10.17 -3.13 -12.20
C GLN A 108 -10.87 -2.93 -10.86
N THR A 109 -11.39 -4.02 -10.28
CA THR A 109 -11.96 -4.03 -8.94
C THR A 109 -10.89 -3.65 -7.91
N GLY A 110 -9.72 -4.29 -7.96
CA GLY A 110 -8.62 -3.99 -7.05
C GLY A 110 -8.11 -2.56 -7.16
N ARG A 111 -8.04 -2.00 -8.39
CA ARG A 111 -7.70 -0.60 -8.63
C ARG A 111 -8.69 0.36 -7.96
N ALA A 112 -10.00 0.13 -8.11
CA ALA A 112 -11.01 0.99 -7.49
C ALA A 112 -10.84 1.03 -5.96
N THR A 113 -10.59 -0.12 -5.34
CA THR A 113 -10.33 -0.23 -3.89
C THR A 113 -9.02 0.42 -3.48
N LEU A 114 -8.00 0.32 -4.33
CA LEU A 114 -6.72 0.97 -4.09
C LEU A 114 -6.87 2.51 -4.08
N LEU A 115 -7.76 3.05 -4.92
CA LEU A 115 -8.11 4.46 -4.92
C LEU A 115 -8.93 4.89 -3.69
N GLU A 116 -9.82 4.02 -3.20
CA GLU A 116 -10.50 4.26 -1.93
C GLU A 116 -9.50 4.30 -0.76
N ALA A 117 -8.57 3.34 -0.70
CA ALA A 117 -7.49 3.31 0.29
C ALA A 117 -6.58 4.55 0.19
N SER A 118 -6.23 4.95 -1.04
CA SER A 118 -5.43 6.14 -1.33
C SER A 118 -6.02 7.40 -0.69
N ARG A 119 -7.34 7.62 -0.81
CA ARG A 119 -8.02 8.78 -0.20
C ARG A 119 -7.81 8.82 1.30
N GLY A 120 -8.00 7.70 1.99
CA GLY A 120 -7.79 7.62 3.44
C GLY A 120 -6.36 7.95 3.85
N TYR A 121 -5.35 7.45 3.13
CA TYR A 121 -3.95 7.80 3.39
C TYR A 121 -3.61 9.27 3.07
N SER A 122 -4.19 9.84 2.01
CA SER A 122 -4.02 11.26 1.67
C SER A 122 -4.65 12.16 2.73
N GLU A 123 -5.84 11.83 3.25
CA GLU A 123 -6.47 12.56 4.37
C GLU A 123 -5.62 12.53 5.65
N LEU A 124 -4.88 11.44 5.88
CA LEU A 124 -3.89 11.34 6.96
C LEU A 124 -2.63 12.19 6.70
N GLY A 125 -2.44 12.73 5.50
CA GLY A 125 -1.22 13.44 5.09
C GLY A 125 -0.04 12.51 4.79
N LEU A 126 -0.29 11.25 4.43
CA LEU A 126 0.74 10.27 4.15
C LEU A 126 1.05 10.23 2.64
N PRO A 127 2.31 10.47 2.20
CA PRO A 127 2.73 10.33 0.80
C PRO A 127 2.38 8.98 0.15
N PHE A 128 2.19 7.94 0.97
CA PHE A 128 1.68 6.66 0.49
C PHE A 128 0.34 6.77 -0.25
N GLY A 129 -0.58 7.63 0.19
CA GLY A 129 -1.87 7.85 -0.47
C GLY A 129 -1.69 8.34 -1.90
N ASP A 130 -0.82 9.32 -2.11
CA ASP A 130 -0.53 9.85 -3.44
C ASP A 130 0.19 8.84 -4.33
N PHE A 131 1.13 8.08 -3.74
CA PHE A 131 1.77 6.98 -4.44
C PHE A 131 0.75 5.96 -4.96
N LEU A 132 -0.23 5.57 -4.14
CA LEU A 132 -1.28 4.65 -4.57
C LEU A 132 -2.14 5.22 -5.71
N ALA A 133 -2.50 6.51 -5.66
CA ALA A 133 -3.26 7.15 -6.72
C ALA A 133 -2.48 7.23 -8.04
N VAL A 134 -1.21 7.65 -7.98
CA VAL A 134 -0.33 7.73 -9.17
C VAL A 134 -0.04 6.32 -9.72
N ALA A 135 0.16 5.33 -8.86
CA ALA A 135 0.30 3.93 -9.26
C ALA A 135 -0.97 3.38 -9.93
N ALA A 136 -2.16 3.73 -9.42
CA ALA A 136 -3.44 3.23 -9.93
C ALA A 136 -3.89 3.89 -11.24
N MET A 137 -3.73 5.21 -11.37
CA MET A 137 -4.30 6.01 -12.47
C MET A 137 -3.30 6.88 -13.24
N GLY A 138 -2.10 7.10 -12.70
CA GLY A 138 -1.17 8.09 -13.26
C GLY A 138 -1.61 9.52 -13.03
N ASP A 139 -2.15 9.82 -11.83
CA ASP A 139 -2.60 11.15 -11.42
C ASP A 139 -1.47 12.20 -11.50
N ARG A 140 -1.51 13.04 -12.54
CA ARG A 140 -0.45 14.00 -12.81
C ARG A 140 -0.42 15.15 -11.81
N GLU A 141 -1.57 15.59 -11.30
CA GLU A 141 -1.62 16.70 -10.34
C GLU A 141 -0.87 16.31 -9.06
N ARG A 142 -1.13 15.10 -8.56
CA ARG A 142 -0.40 14.55 -7.40
C ARG A 142 1.08 14.37 -7.66
N SER A 143 1.47 13.95 -8.86
CA SER A 143 2.88 13.80 -9.25
C SER A 143 3.62 15.15 -9.22
N ILE A 144 3.01 16.21 -9.76
CA ILE A 144 3.58 17.58 -9.71
C ILE A 144 3.71 18.07 -8.27
N SER A 145 2.65 17.95 -7.45
CA SER A 145 2.69 18.36 -6.04
C SER A 145 3.74 17.56 -5.25
N ALA A 146 3.91 16.27 -5.55
CA ALA A 146 4.95 15.46 -4.96
C ALA A 146 6.36 15.91 -5.37
N ALA A 147 6.56 16.33 -6.64
CA ALA A 147 7.85 16.85 -7.10
C ALA A 147 8.22 18.17 -6.42
N GLU A 148 7.26 19.08 -6.22
CA GLU A 148 7.48 20.32 -5.45
C GLU A 148 7.88 20.03 -4.00
N LEU A 149 7.14 19.14 -3.34
CA LEU A 149 7.40 18.72 -1.97
C LEU A 149 8.75 18.00 -1.82
N LEU A 150 9.12 17.17 -2.79
CA LEU A 150 10.43 16.53 -2.85
C LEU A 150 11.55 17.55 -3.05
N GLY A 151 11.34 18.56 -3.91
CA GLY A 151 12.27 19.67 -4.10
C GLY A 151 12.51 20.45 -2.80
N ALA A 152 11.44 20.73 -2.04
CA ALA A 152 11.51 21.36 -0.73
C ALA A 152 12.28 20.50 0.30
N LEU A 153 12.00 19.19 0.35
CA LEU A 153 12.69 18.22 1.20
C LEU A 153 14.21 18.17 0.90
N LEU A 154 14.58 18.18 -0.38
CA LEU A 154 16.00 18.14 -0.80
C LEU A 154 16.74 19.45 -0.55
N SER A 155 16.01 20.56 -0.38
CA SER A 155 16.57 21.90 -0.19
C SER A 155 16.50 22.35 1.27
N ASP A 156 16.14 21.46 2.19
CA ASP A 156 15.92 21.73 3.63
C ASP A 156 15.00 22.95 3.88
N SER A 157 14.03 23.14 2.98
CA SER A 157 13.06 24.24 3.05
C SER A 157 11.92 23.88 3.99
N GLN A 158 11.27 24.88 4.59
CA GLN A 158 10.10 24.64 5.44
C GLN A 158 8.98 23.99 4.63
N ILE A 159 8.59 22.79 5.04
CA ILE A 159 7.45 22.06 4.50
C ILE A 159 6.22 22.46 5.32
N THR A 160 5.27 23.16 4.70
CA THR A 160 3.98 23.48 5.31
C THR A 160 3.10 22.23 5.42
N ASP A 161 2.26 22.20 6.46
CA ASP A 161 1.49 21.03 6.91
C ASP A 161 0.61 20.40 5.81
N THR A 162 0.75 19.10 5.57
CA THR A 162 0.15 18.35 4.45
C THR A 162 -0.99 17.39 4.86
N GLY A 163 -1.50 17.47 6.09
CA GLY A 163 -2.62 16.65 6.56
C GLY A 163 -2.58 16.39 8.06
N LEU A 164 -3.30 15.37 8.55
CA LEU A 164 -3.42 15.11 9.99
C LEU A 164 -2.08 14.78 10.69
N LEU A 165 -1.14 14.14 9.97
CA LEU A 165 0.19 13.80 10.47
C LEU A 165 1.28 14.79 10.02
N GLY A 166 0.95 15.66 9.05
CA GLY A 166 1.82 16.71 8.56
C GLY A 166 3.23 16.29 8.11
N SER A 167 4.18 17.23 8.24
CA SER A 167 5.59 17.03 7.88
C SER A 167 6.29 15.94 8.70
N ALA A 168 5.73 15.54 9.85
CA ALA A 168 6.25 14.45 10.66
C ALA A 168 6.25 13.11 9.89
N ALA A 169 5.30 12.90 8.97
CA ALA A 169 5.28 11.72 8.10
C ALA A 169 6.57 11.57 7.29
N LEU A 170 7.12 12.68 6.79
CA LEU A 170 8.33 12.73 5.97
C LEU A 170 9.62 12.50 6.76
N SER A 171 9.56 12.38 8.08
CA SER A 171 10.71 11.94 8.88
C SER A 171 11.04 10.46 8.64
N THR A 172 10.07 9.67 8.16
CA THR A 172 10.22 8.22 7.99
C THR A 172 10.77 7.88 6.59
N PRO A 173 11.73 6.95 6.46
CA PRO A 173 12.22 6.49 5.16
C PRO A 173 11.11 5.93 4.26
N ALA A 174 10.12 5.23 4.83
CA ALA A 174 9.01 4.67 4.05
C ALA A 174 8.22 5.76 3.31
N GLN A 175 7.87 6.87 3.98
CA GLN A 175 7.11 7.96 3.36
C GLN A 175 7.97 8.77 2.37
N GLN A 176 9.26 8.96 2.64
CA GLN A 176 10.19 9.59 1.69
C GLN A 176 10.30 8.81 0.38
N ARG A 177 10.28 7.48 0.44
CA ARG A 177 10.26 6.64 -0.76
C ARG A 177 9.00 6.86 -1.58
N TYR A 178 7.83 6.87 -0.93
CA TYR A 178 6.58 7.10 -1.64
C TYR A 178 6.56 8.47 -2.30
N LEU A 179 6.98 9.51 -1.58
CA LEU A 179 7.15 10.84 -2.16
C LEU A 179 8.01 10.83 -3.42
N LEU A 180 9.18 10.18 -3.36
CA LEU A 180 10.08 10.05 -4.51
C LEU A 180 9.43 9.33 -5.70
N LEU A 181 8.79 8.19 -5.46
CA LEU A 181 8.17 7.40 -6.53
C LEU A 181 6.97 8.13 -7.15
N THR A 182 6.17 8.82 -6.34
CA THR A 182 5.06 9.67 -6.80
C THR A 182 5.57 10.82 -7.67
N ALA A 183 6.66 11.47 -7.26
CA ALA A 183 7.25 12.61 -7.95
C ALA A 183 8.00 12.25 -9.25
N ALA A 184 8.44 10.99 -9.40
CA ALA A 184 9.34 10.58 -10.46
C ALA A 184 8.92 11.01 -11.89
N PRO A 185 7.64 10.96 -12.31
CA PRO A 185 7.23 11.41 -13.63
C PRO A 185 7.58 12.88 -13.93
N ASP A 186 7.53 13.76 -12.91
CA ASP A 186 7.65 15.22 -13.03
C ASP A 186 8.91 15.78 -12.32
N ALA A 187 9.81 14.92 -11.82
CA ALA A 187 11.00 15.32 -11.03
C ALA A 187 12.33 15.27 -11.81
N THR A 188 12.31 15.45 -13.14
CA THR A 188 13.51 15.32 -13.99
C THR A 188 14.62 16.31 -13.63
N ASP A 189 14.26 17.53 -13.23
CA ASP A 189 15.17 18.61 -12.83
C ASP A 189 15.84 18.38 -11.47
N LEU A 190 15.28 17.50 -10.64
CA LEU A 190 15.81 17.14 -9.32
C LEU A 190 16.95 16.12 -9.37
N TRP A 191 17.22 15.51 -10.53
CA TRP A 191 18.16 14.38 -10.65
C TRP A 191 19.54 14.61 -9.98
N PRO A 192 20.26 15.73 -10.20
CA PRO A 192 21.56 15.94 -9.53
C PRO A 192 21.45 15.90 -8.01
N ARG A 193 20.39 16.51 -7.45
CA ARG A 193 20.13 16.55 -6.01
C ARG A 193 19.75 15.18 -5.47
N LEU A 194 18.99 14.41 -6.23
CA LEU A 194 18.60 13.05 -5.86
C LEU A 194 19.81 12.12 -5.73
N THR A 195 20.79 12.22 -6.63
CA THR A 195 21.99 11.38 -6.60
C THR A 195 22.96 11.74 -5.47
N GLU A 196 22.93 12.99 -5.00
CA GLU A 196 23.80 13.49 -3.91
C GLU A 196 23.13 13.47 -2.54
N ALA A 197 21.81 13.21 -2.49
CA ALA A 197 21.04 13.22 -1.26
C ALA A 197 21.55 12.17 -0.25
N PRO A 198 21.63 12.48 1.07
CA PRO A 198 22.00 11.51 2.11
C PRO A 198 21.18 10.21 2.08
N GLN A 199 19.92 10.32 1.63
CA GLN A 199 18.98 9.25 1.36
C GLN A 199 19.55 8.15 0.47
N ALA A 200 20.36 8.50 -0.54
CA ALA A 200 20.97 7.55 -1.48
C ALA A 200 21.94 6.57 -0.80
N HIS A 201 22.37 6.84 0.43
CA HIS A 201 23.31 6.01 1.18
C HIS A 201 22.71 5.36 2.43
N ARG A 202 21.42 5.56 2.72
CA ARG A 202 20.80 4.99 3.93
C ARG A 202 20.53 3.49 3.77
N THR A 203 20.86 2.73 4.81
CA THR A 203 20.72 1.27 4.88
C THR A 203 19.48 0.79 5.62
N ALA A 204 18.63 1.70 6.11
CA ALA A 204 17.39 1.34 6.79
C ALA A 204 16.51 0.47 5.88
N ALA A 205 16.04 -0.66 6.40
CA ALA A 205 15.16 -1.57 5.67
C ALA A 205 13.75 -0.97 5.55
N VAL A 206 13.16 -1.03 4.36
CA VAL A 206 11.82 -0.49 4.08
C VAL A 206 10.98 -1.41 3.19
N GLY A 207 9.66 -1.27 3.28
CA GLY A 207 8.69 -1.97 2.46
C GLY A 207 8.53 -3.44 2.83
N ALA A 208 7.65 -4.14 2.09
CA ALA A 208 7.42 -5.57 2.28
C ALA A 208 8.74 -6.34 2.18
N THR A 209 9.53 -6.10 1.12
CA THR A 209 10.77 -6.82 0.81
C THR A 209 11.95 -6.59 1.77
N SER A 210 11.80 -5.69 2.76
CA SER A 210 12.86 -5.31 3.71
C SER A 210 14.17 -4.89 3.04
N GLN A 211 14.09 -4.33 1.83
CA GLN A 211 15.26 -3.91 1.07
C GLN A 211 15.79 -2.58 1.60
N PRO A 212 17.10 -2.30 1.44
CA PRO A 212 17.68 -1.03 1.85
C PRO A 212 16.97 0.14 1.18
N PHE A 213 16.72 1.20 1.94
CA PHE A 213 16.11 2.42 1.43
C PHE A 213 16.88 3.01 0.24
N SER A 214 18.21 2.90 0.22
CA SER A 214 19.04 3.30 -0.92
C SER A 214 18.66 2.58 -2.23
N THR A 215 18.23 1.32 -2.19
CA THR A 215 17.74 0.58 -3.38
C THR A 215 16.50 1.25 -3.96
N TRP A 216 15.54 1.58 -3.10
CA TRP A 216 14.31 2.28 -3.51
C TRP A 216 14.56 3.72 -3.95
N TRP A 217 15.49 4.41 -3.27
CA TRP A 217 15.90 5.76 -3.65
C TRP A 217 16.54 5.78 -5.03
N ARG A 218 17.41 4.79 -5.31
CA ARG A 218 18.03 4.62 -6.62
C ARG A 218 16.99 4.32 -7.70
N LEU A 219 16.01 3.45 -7.41
CA LEU A 219 14.90 3.17 -8.33
C LEU A 219 14.16 4.45 -8.72
N GLY A 220 13.68 5.22 -7.73
CA GLY A 220 12.94 6.45 -7.97
C GLY A 220 13.77 7.52 -8.69
N SER A 221 15.05 7.66 -8.33
CA SER A 221 15.95 8.59 -9.02
C SER A 221 16.09 8.22 -10.51
N LEU A 222 16.33 6.94 -10.83
CA LEU A 222 16.47 6.47 -12.21
C LEU A 222 15.17 6.69 -13.02
N LEU A 223 14.02 6.54 -12.38
CA LEU A 223 12.72 6.85 -13.00
C LEU A 223 12.61 8.33 -13.36
N SER A 224 13.03 9.24 -12.49
CA SER A 224 13.05 10.68 -12.77
C SER A 224 13.92 11.04 -13.98
N HIS A 225 15.00 10.28 -14.22
CA HIS A 225 15.99 10.58 -15.26
C HIS A 225 15.89 9.71 -16.51
N LEU A 226 14.78 9.00 -16.73
CA LEU A 226 14.64 7.98 -17.79
C LEU A 226 14.83 8.50 -19.25
N GLU A 227 14.98 9.80 -19.48
CA GLU A 227 15.12 10.42 -20.82
C GLU A 227 16.55 10.41 -21.40
N SER A 228 17.59 10.53 -20.56
CA SER A 228 18.93 10.90 -21.05
C SER A 228 19.81 9.73 -21.50
N ASP A 229 19.51 8.50 -21.07
CA ASP A 229 20.13 7.23 -21.51
C ASP A 229 19.11 6.11 -21.34
N ALA A 230 18.05 6.15 -22.15
CA ALA A 230 16.86 5.32 -21.94
C ALA A 230 17.18 3.82 -21.85
N GLU A 231 18.11 3.28 -22.64
CA GLU A 231 18.42 1.84 -22.62
C GLU A 231 19.37 1.45 -21.47
N GLY A 232 20.36 2.30 -21.13
CA GLY A 232 21.23 2.07 -19.97
C GLY A 232 20.46 2.13 -18.66
N ILE A 233 19.69 3.20 -18.47
CA ILE A 233 18.82 3.39 -17.30
C ILE A 233 17.78 2.29 -17.21
N ARG A 234 17.17 1.90 -18.33
CA ARG A 234 16.15 0.84 -18.33
C ARG A 234 16.70 -0.53 -17.95
N ARG A 235 17.90 -0.90 -18.41
CA ARG A 235 18.55 -2.15 -17.96
C ARG A 235 18.82 -2.11 -16.45
N GLU A 236 19.21 -0.96 -15.93
CA GLU A 236 19.46 -0.80 -14.51
C GLU A 236 18.16 -0.84 -13.67
N LEU A 237 17.10 -0.19 -14.15
CA LEU A 237 15.76 -0.30 -13.56
C LEU A 237 15.29 -1.75 -13.55
N ALA A 238 15.44 -2.48 -14.66
CA ALA A 238 15.08 -3.89 -14.75
C ALA A 238 15.84 -4.72 -13.72
N ARG A 239 17.15 -4.48 -13.54
CA ARG A 239 17.98 -5.15 -12.53
C ARG A 239 17.45 -4.94 -11.12
N ILE A 240 17.10 -3.70 -10.76
CA ILE A 240 16.54 -3.37 -9.44
C ILE A 240 15.16 -4.01 -9.27
N ILE A 241 14.28 -3.92 -10.27
CA ILE A 241 12.95 -4.54 -10.26
C ILE A 241 13.06 -6.06 -10.06
N VAL A 242 13.99 -6.73 -10.72
CA VAL A 242 14.26 -8.17 -10.54
C VAL A 242 14.70 -8.48 -9.11
N GLU A 243 15.61 -7.68 -8.56
CA GLU A 243 16.09 -7.84 -7.18
C GLU A 243 14.96 -7.73 -6.15
N LEU A 244 14.11 -6.71 -6.29
CA LEU A 244 12.92 -6.51 -5.44
C LEU A 244 11.90 -7.65 -5.62
N SER A 245 11.65 -8.07 -6.85
CA SER A 245 10.73 -9.16 -7.19
C SER A 245 11.14 -10.49 -6.55
N GLU A 246 12.44 -10.83 -6.64
CA GLU A 246 12.98 -12.03 -6.02
C GLU A 246 12.99 -11.94 -4.49
N ALA A 247 13.17 -10.73 -3.92
CA ALA A 247 13.00 -10.54 -2.48
C ALA A 247 11.57 -10.81 -2.02
N HIS A 248 10.57 -10.34 -2.76
CA HIS A 248 9.16 -10.59 -2.44
C HIS A 248 8.82 -12.08 -2.61
N SER A 249 9.33 -12.73 -3.67
CA SER A 249 9.18 -14.18 -3.89
C SER A 249 9.67 -15.00 -2.68
N ARG A 250 10.84 -14.67 -2.11
CA ARG A 250 11.35 -15.34 -0.91
C ARG A 250 10.42 -15.18 0.29
N GLN A 251 9.75 -14.05 0.43
CA GLN A 251 8.79 -13.83 1.52
C GLN A 251 7.51 -14.64 1.32
N LEU A 252 6.99 -14.71 0.09
CA LEU A 252 5.85 -15.55 -0.23
C LEU A 252 6.18 -17.03 0.01
N GLN A 253 7.38 -17.49 -0.38
CA GLN A 253 7.85 -18.85 -0.10
C GLN A 253 7.93 -19.14 1.41
N LEU A 254 8.46 -18.19 2.19
CA LEU A 254 8.54 -18.33 3.64
C LEU A 254 7.15 -18.38 4.28
N ALA A 255 6.22 -17.53 3.84
CA ALA A 255 4.83 -17.55 4.30
C ALA A 255 4.11 -18.85 3.90
N ALA A 256 4.37 -19.34 2.69
CA ALA A 256 3.81 -20.60 2.19
C ALA A 256 4.36 -21.83 2.93
N ALA A 257 5.50 -21.74 3.61
CA ALA A 257 6.00 -22.81 4.47
C ALA A 257 5.13 -22.99 5.73
N ASP A 258 4.35 -21.98 6.12
CA ASP A 258 3.26 -22.11 7.08
C ASP A 258 1.97 -22.51 6.36
N ASP A 259 1.90 -23.79 5.97
CA ASP A 259 0.79 -24.35 5.18
C ASP A 259 -0.59 -24.02 5.78
N HIS A 260 -0.71 -23.95 7.11
CA HIS A 260 -1.97 -23.68 7.79
C HIS A 260 -2.46 -22.25 7.57
N HIS A 261 -1.62 -21.25 7.86
CA HIS A 261 -2.01 -19.85 7.67
C HIS A 261 -2.03 -19.47 6.19
N TRP A 262 -1.18 -20.07 5.36
CA TRP A 262 -1.16 -19.85 3.92
C TRP A 262 -2.45 -20.31 3.26
N SER A 263 -2.80 -21.59 3.38
CA SER A 263 -3.99 -22.17 2.73
C SER A 263 -5.32 -21.54 3.15
N THR A 264 -5.36 -20.93 4.34
CA THR A 264 -6.53 -20.20 4.86
C THR A 264 -6.50 -18.71 4.57
N GLY A 265 -5.47 -18.20 3.87
CA GLY A 265 -5.32 -16.79 3.51
C GLY A 265 -4.99 -15.87 4.69
N ARG A 266 -4.60 -16.44 5.84
CA ARG A 266 -4.32 -15.75 7.11
C ARG A 266 -2.85 -15.41 7.33
N ALA A 267 -1.96 -15.83 6.43
CA ALA A 267 -0.54 -15.49 6.51
C ALA A 267 -0.35 -13.97 6.53
N GLN A 268 0.49 -13.47 7.45
CA GLN A 268 0.84 -12.05 7.62
C GLN A 268 1.85 -11.58 6.57
N THR A 269 1.63 -11.93 5.31
CA THR A 269 2.40 -11.43 4.17
C THR A 269 1.45 -10.79 3.17
N ASP A 270 1.97 -9.78 2.48
CA ASP A 270 1.27 -9.14 1.38
C ASP A 270 1.42 -10.04 0.14
N LEU A 271 0.29 -10.50 -0.41
CA LEU A 271 0.27 -11.36 -1.60
C LEU A 271 0.82 -10.63 -2.85
N ILE A 272 0.79 -9.29 -2.82
CA ILE A 272 1.36 -8.39 -3.81
C ILE A 272 2.20 -7.37 -3.05
N ASP A 273 3.45 -7.17 -3.47
CA ASP A 273 4.22 -5.99 -3.05
C ASP A 273 3.71 -4.77 -3.83
N LEU A 274 2.85 -3.98 -3.19
CA LEU A 274 2.28 -2.77 -3.79
C LEU A 274 3.35 -1.71 -4.12
N ASP A 275 4.47 -1.70 -3.40
CA ASP A 275 5.56 -0.76 -3.66
C ASP A 275 6.20 -1.08 -5.00
N LEU A 276 6.47 -2.36 -5.23
CA LEU A 276 7.03 -2.88 -6.47
C LEU A 276 6.01 -2.74 -7.62
N ALA A 277 4.76 -3.18 -7.42
CA ALA A 277 3.72 -3.09 -8.43
C ALA A 277 3.46 -1.63 -8.84
N GLY A 278 3.43 -0.70 -7.87
CA GLY A 278 3.26 0.71 -8.13
C GLY A 278 4.45 1.33 -8.86
N ALA A 279 5.69 1.01 -8.47
CA ALA A 279 6.88 1.48 -9.20
C ALA A 279 6.91 0.99 -10.66
N VAL A 280 6.52 -0.27 -10.89
CA VAL A 280 6.38 -0.82 -12.25
C VAL A 280 5.30 -0.07 -13.03
N ALA A 281 4.11 0.15 -12.44
CA ALA A 281 3.02 0.87 -13.09
C ALA A 281 3.43 2.30 -13.46
N ILE A 282 4.10 3.01 -12.55
CA ILE A 282 4.64 4.36 -12.78
C ILE A 282 5.67 4.33 -13.91
N SER A 283 6.63 3.40 -13.88
CA SER A 283 7.65 3.28 -14.91
C SER A 283 7.07 2.99 -16.30
N ALA A 284 6.06 2.12 -16.40
CA ALA A 284 5.38 1.82 -17.66
C ALA A 284 4.69 3.08 -18.24
N ARG A 285 4.05 3.89 -17.38
CA ARG A 285 3.43 5.15 -17.79
C ARG A 285 4.47 6.18 -18.23
N ILE A 286 5.56 6.35 -17.47
CA ILE A 286 6.67 7.25 -17.84
C ILE A 286 7.21 6.85 -19.21
N MET A 287 7.48 5.55 -19.44
CA MET A 287 7.97 5.08 -20.74
C MET A 287 7.00 5.40 -21.87
N ARG A 288 5.69 5.16 -21.67
CA ARG A 288 4.67 5.49 -22.66
C ARG A 288 4.59 7.00 -22.95
N GLN A 289 4.59 7.83 -21.90
CA GLN A 289 4.52 9.29 -22.02
C GLN A 289 5.73 9.88 -22.73
N ARG A 290 6.91 9.26 -22.54
CA ARG A 290 8.19 9.70 -23.12
C ARG A 290 8.55 8.95 -24.42
N GLU A 291 7.60 8.19 -24.99
CA GLU A 291 7.79 7.39 -26.21
C GLU A 291 8.98 6.40 -26.15
N ILE A 292 9.31 5.91 -24.95
CA ILE A 292 10.34 4.91 -24.70
C ILE A 292 9.73 3.51 -24.91
N ARG A 293 10.53 2.54 -25.38
CA ARG A 293 10.10 1.14 -25.53
C ARG A 293 9.46 0.64 -24.22
N PRO A 294 8.18 0.19 -24.24
CA PRO A 294 7.53 -0.29 -23.04
C PRO A 294 8.22 -1.54 -22.49
N TRP A 295 7.94 -1.87 -21.24
CA TRP A 295 8.34 -3.14 -20.67
C TRP A 295 7.78 -4.31 -21.50
N ARG A 296 8.62 -5.30 -21.75
CA ARG A 296 8.24 -6.58 -22.34
C ARG A 296 8.73 -7.67 -21.42
N PHE A 297 7.78 -8.42 -20.86
CA PHE A 297 8.05 -9.39 -19.80
C PHE A 297 9.18 -10.36 -20.20
N GLU A 298 9.09 -10.93 -21.39
CA GLU A 298 10.00 -11.95 -21.89
C GLU A 298 11.41 -11.42 -22.18
N SER A 299 11.55 -10.15 -22.59
CA SER A 299 12.87 -9.59 -22.92
C SER A 299 13.55 -8.93 -21.74
N ASP A 300 12.77 -8.25 -20.89
CA ASP A 300 13.32 -7.42 -19.82
C ASP A 300 13.40 -8.16 -18.49
N PHE A 301 12.64 -9.26 -18.33
CA PHE A 301 12.58 -10.06 -17.10
C PHE A 301 12.65 -11.58 -17.36
N PRO A 302 13.58 -12.08 -18.21
CA PRO A 302 13.56 -13.46 -18.70
C PRO A 302 13.77 -14.53 -17.62
N ALA A 303 14.36 -14.18 -16.47
CA ALA A 303 14.81 -15.12 -15.45
C ALA A 303 13.95 -15.12 -14.17
N LEU A 304 12.82 -14.40 -14.14
CA LEU A 304 12.00 -14.34 -12.93
C LEU A 304 11.27 -15.65 -12.69
N SER A 305 11.33 -16.11 -11.43
CA SER A 305 10.45 -17.19 -10.98
C SER A 305 8.97 -16.79 -11.11
N PRO A 306 8.04 -17.76 -11.27
CA PRO A 306 6.62 -17.45 -11.34
C PRO A 306 6.13 -16.59 -10.15
N LEU A 307 6.53 -16.93 -8.92
CA LEU A 307 6.19 -16.13 -7.73
C LEU A 307 6.75 -14.71 -7.79
N ALA A 308 8.00 -14.53 -8.20
CA ALA A 308 8.60 -13.20 -8.34
C ALA A 308 7.88 -12.34 -9.40
N SER A 309 7.24 -12.96 -10.38
CA SER A 309 6.55 -12.24 -11.45
C SER A 309 5.19 -11.65 -11.08
N ILE A 310 4.60 -12.00 -9.92
CA ILE A 310 3.22 -11.64 -9.57
C ILE A 310 3.07 -10.12 -9.45
N SER A 311 3.84 -9.49 -8.57
CA SER A 311 3.79 -8.03 -8.35
C SER A 311 4.16 -7.25 -9.60
N LEU A 312 5.11 -7.75 -10.40
CA LEU A 312 5.49 -7.18 -11.68
C LEU A 312 4.33 -7.21 -12.69
N GLN A 313 3.65 -8.35 -12.85
CA GLN A 313 2.52 -8.47 -13.77
C GLN A 313 1.36 -7.57 -13.36
N ILE A 314 1.03 -7.50 -12.07
CA ILE A 314 0.02 -6.57 -11.56
C ILE A 314 0.42 -5.11 -11.86
N GLY A 315 1.70 -4.76 -11.65
CA GLY A 315 2.19 -3.41 -11.96
C GLY A 315 2.08 -3.06 -13.44
N LEU A 316 2.43 -3.98 -14.35
CA LEU A 316 2.28 -3.78 -15.79
C LEU A 316 0.80 -3.56 -16.16
N GLN A 317 -0.10 -4.39 -15.63
CA GLN A 317 -1.54 -4.29 -15.86
C GLN A 317 -2.10 -2.96 -15.36
N LEU A 318 -1.69 -2.52 -14.17
CA LEU A 318 -2.07 -1.20 -13.64
C LEU A 318 -1.60 -0.06 -14.55
N GLY A 319 -0.38 -0.15 -15.11
CA GLY A 319 0.22 0.85 -15.99
C GLY A 319 -0.37 0.90 -17.41
N ASP A 320 -0.77 -0.25 -17.96
CA ASP A 320 -1.31 -0.40 -19.31
C ASP A 320 -2.77 0.06 -19.40
N ASP A 321 -3.60 -0.31 -18.41
CA ASP A 321 -5.04 -0.06 -18.42
C ASP A 321 -5.33 1.45 -18.32
N ALA A 322 -6.12 1.99 -19.26
CA ALA A 322 -6.68 3.33 -19.19
C ALA A 322 -7.41 3.54 -17.84
N PRO A 323 -7.44 4.76 -17.28
CA PRO A 323 -8.20 5.01 -16.06
C PRO A 323 -9.66 4.55 -16.25
N PRO A 324 -10.30 3.97 -15.22
CA PRO A 324 -11.70 3.60 -15.31
C PRO A 324 -12.49 4.85 -15.72
N SER A 325 -13.42 4.71 -16.67
CA SER A 325 -14.28 5.82 -17.10
C SER A 325 -15.00 6.42 -15.88
N ASP A 326 -15.21 7.74 -15.86
CA ASP A 326 -15.88 8.46 -14.76
C ASP A 326 -17.22 7.81 -14.34
N ASP A 327 -17.92 7.17 -15.29
CA ASP A 327 -19.15 6.39 -15.05
C ASP A 327 -18.97 5.26 -14.02
N TYR A 328 -17.79 4.64 -13.92
CA TYR A 328 -17.52 3.53 -12.99
C TYR A 328 -17.37 4.03 -11.54
N LEU A 329 -16.82 5.23 -11.34
CA LEU A 329 -16.70 5.85 -10.02
C LEU A 329 -18.04 6.48 -9.57
N GLY A 330 -18.83 7.02 -10.51
CA GLY A 330 -20.17 7.55 -10.25
C GLY A 330 -21.25 6.49 -10.00
N ALA A 331 -21.16 5.32 -10.62
CA ALA A 331 -22.10 4.23 -10.42
C ALA A 331 -21.97 3.54 -9.05
N ARG A 332 -20.78 3.56 -8.42
CA ARG A 332 -20.61 3.02 -7.07
C ARG A 332 -21.04 3.99 -5.98
N THR A 333 -20.96 5.30 -6.16
CA THR A 333 -21.42 6.28 -5.16
C THR A 333 -22.94 6.43 -5.12
N SER A 334 -23.66 6.01 -6.17
CA SER A 334 -25.12 6.07 -6.26
C SER A 334 -25.84 4.78 -5.79
N ALA A 335 -25.09 3.74 -5.44
CA ALA A 335 -25.60 2.50 -4.87
C ALA A 335 -25.55 2.45 -3.33
N TRP A 336 -25.30 3.58 -2.67
CA TRP A 336 -25.27 3.74 -1.20
C TRP A 336 -26.23 4.82 -0.72
#